data_AF-A0A645H2G6-F1
#
_entry.id   AF-A0A645H2G6-F1
#
_cell.length_a   1.000
_cell.length_b   1.000
_cell.length_c   1.000
_cell.angle_alpha   90.00
_cell.angle_beta   90.00
_cell.angle_gamma   90.00
#
_symmetry.space_group_name_H-M   'P 1'
#
loop_
_entity.id
_entity.type
_entity.pdbx_description
1 polymer ?
#
loop_
_entity_poly.entity_id
_entity_poly.type
_entity_poly.pdbx_seq_one_letter_code
_entity_poly.pdbx_strand_id
1 'polypeptide(L)'
;MEALDFIGQIKKKHYDAKHNVFAYILQEGLKSRFSDDGEPSGTAGLPVLSVLQKRSLSDTAIVVTRYFGGILLGAGGLARAYSHGASMVADKAQVIHMEYCSFFHLEFSYSLYGKIQGVVCGLGGKMPDCDFSQTVKAMVYIPEKEEDELKAALIEASLGDISILYAKSGYVEV
;
A
#
# COMPACT_ATOMS: atom_id res chain seq x y z
N MET A 1 0.47 -1.72 -16.74
CA MET A 1 0.60 -1.08 -15.41
C MET A 1 -0.80 -1.06 -14.85
N GLU A 2 -1.03 -1.74 -13.73
CA GLU A 2 -2.38 -2.11 -13.26
C GLU A 2 -3.36 -0.93 -13.22
N ALA A 3 -2.91 0.24 -12.76
CA ALA A 3 -3.74 1.45 -12.75
C ALA A 3 -4.21 1.86 -14.17
N LEU A 4 -3.34 1.81 -15.19
CA LEU A 4 -3.73 2.13 -16.57
C LEU A 4 -4.64 1.07 -17.18
N ASP A 5 -4.40 -0.19 -16.82
CA ASP A 5 -5.22 -1.31 -17.28
C ASP A 5 -6.64 -1.19 -16.69
N PHE A 6 -6.76 -0.85 -15.40
CA PHE A 6 -8.03 -0.53 -14.74
C PHE A 6 -8.75 0.66 -15.40
N ILE A 7 -8.05 1.78 -15.62
CA ILE A 7 -8.61 2.96 -16.31
C ILE A 7 -9.12 2.58 -17.70
N GLY A 8 -8.36 1.79 -18.45
CA GLY A 8 -8.75 1.28 -19.77
C GLY A 8 -10.00 0.40 -19.72
N GLN A 9 -10.13 -0.45 -18.71
CA GLN A 9 -11.34 -1.26 -18.50
C GLN A 9 -12.57 -0.41 -18.21
N ILE A 10 -12.46 0.60 -17.32
CA ILE A 10 -13.59 1.50 -17.01
C ILE A 10 -14.01 2.29 -18.26
N LYS A 11 -13.05 2.81 -19.03
CA LYS A 11 -13.33 3.53 -20.28
C LYS A 11 -14.03 2.65 -21.32
N LYS A 12 -13.67 1.37 -21.42
CA LYS A 12 -14.36 0.40 -22.29
C LYS A 12 -15.77 0.08 -21.79
N LYS A 13 -15.93 -0.08 -20.48
CA LYS A 13 -17.24 -0.36 -19.86
C LYS A 13 -18.23 0.79 -20.03
N HIS A 14 -17.74 2.03 -19.93
CA HIS A 14 -18.52 3.25 -20.05
C HIS A 14 -18.11 4.03 -21.31
N TYR A 15 -18.13 3.35 -22.46
CA TYR A 15 -17.68 3.91 -23.74
C TYR A 15 -18.56 5.06 -24.25
N ASP A 16 -19.81 5.13 -23.77
CA ASP A 16 -20.83 6.12 -24.10
C ASP A 16 -20.82 7.34 -23.16
N ALA A 17 -20.02 7.29 -22.09
CA ALA A 17 -19.81 8.42 -21.19
C ALA A 17 -19.02 9.52 -21.89
N LYS A 18 -19.29 10.77 -21.52
CA LYS A 18 -18.63 11.92 -22.13
C LYS A 18 -17.20 12.11 -21.60
N HIS A 19 -17.02 11.81 -20.31
CA HIS A 19 -15.74 11.94 -19.61
C HIS A 19 -15.55 10.77 -18.63
N ASN A 20 -14.35 10.20 -18.61
CA ASN A 20 -13.84 9.22 -17.67
C ASN A 20 -12.59 9.81 -17.00
N VAL A 21 -12.85 10.74 -16.08
CA VAL A 21 -11.84 11.48 -15.32
C VAL A 21 -11.17 10.53 -14.34
N PHE A 22 -9.84 10.57 -14.23
CA PHE A 22 -9.13 9.70 -13.31
C PHE A 22 -8.06 10.43 -12.51
N ALA A 23 -7.74 9.87 -11.35
CA ALA A 23 -6.51 10.15 -10.63
C ALA A 23 -6.01 8.88 -9.94
N TYR A 24 -4.69 8.77 -9.80
CA TYR A 24 -4.07 7.70 -9.04
C TYR A 24 -2.82 8.20 -8.31
N ILE A 25 -2.49 7.52 -7.22
CA ILE A 25 -1.23 7.65 -6.49
C ILE A 25 -0.65 6.24 -6.36
N LEU A 26 0.56 6.04 -6.87
CA LEU A 26 1.34 4.82 -6.69
C LEU A 26 2.42 5.09 -5.65
N GLN A 27 2.56 4.19 -4.68
CA GLN A 27 3.60 4.32 -3.66
C GLN A 27 4.99 4.12 -4.28
N GLU A 28 5.11 3.22 -5.26
CA GLU A 28 6.34 3.00 -6.01
C GLU A 28 6.77 4.26 -6.79
N GLY A 29 7.86 4.88 -6.32
CA GLY A 29 8.41 6.11 -6.91
C GLY A 29 7.57 7.36 -6.67
N LEU A 30 6.62 7.34 -5.71
CA LEU A 30 5.73 8.47 -5.36
C LEU A 30 5.04 9.09 -6.59
N LYS A 31 4.65 8.24 -7.55
CA LYS A 31 4.06 8.70 -8.81
C LYS A 31 2.59 8.99 -8.62
N SER A 32 2.21 10.25 -8.79
CA SER A 32 0.81 10.66 -8.90
C SER A 32 0.50 11.15 -10.31
N ARG A 33 -0.72 10.88 -10.77
CA ARG A 33 -1.21 11.37 -12.06
C ARG A 33 -2.70 11.61 -12.00
N PHE A 34 -3.18 12.56 -12.79
CA PHE A 34 -4.60 12.80 -13.00
C PHE A 34 -4.87 13.15 -14.47
N SER A 35 -6.13 13.09 -14.87
CA SER A 35 -6.62 13.57 -16.16
C SER A 35 -8.03 14.12 -16.02
N ASP A 36 -8.28 15.28 -16.62
CA ASP A 36 -9.62 15.88 -16.74
C ASP A 36 -10.47 15.25 -17.87
N ASP A 37 -9.91 14.36 -18.69
CA ASP A 37 -10.58 13.67 -19.82
C ASP A 37 -11.51 14.56 -20.67
N GLY A 38 -11.08 15.78 -20.98
CA GLY A 38 -11.84 16.74 -21.80
C GLY A 38 -12.76 17.68 -21.03
N GLU A 39 -12.83 17.58 -19.70
CA GLU A 39 -13.37 18.64 -18.84
C GLU A 39 -12.46 19.87 -18.87
N PRO A 40 -12.96 21.06 -18.46
CA PRO A 40 -12.12 22.23 -18.27
C PRO A 40 -10.94 21.92 -17.33
N SER A 41 -9.74 22.36 -17.74
CA SER A 41 -8.48 22.05 -17.06
C SER A 41 -8.53 22.33 -15.56
N GLY A 42 -8.13 21.35 -14.76
CA GLY A 42 -8.06 21.44 -13.30
C GLY A 42 -9.41 21.38 -12.57
N THR A 43 -10.53 21.23 -13.28
CA THR A 43 -11.87 21.19 -12.66
C THR A 43 -12.37 19.80 -12.32
N ALA A 44 -11.65 18.73 -12.71
CA ALA A 44 -12.09 17.36 -12.51
C ALA A 44 -11.02 16.45 -11.90
N GLY A 45 -9.96 16.13 -12.66
CA GLY A 45 -8.92 15.18 -12.24
C GLY A 45 -8.13 15.66 -11.02
N LEU A 46 -7.83 16.96 -10.96
CA LEU A 46 -7.14 17.56 -9.81
C LEU A 46 -7.97 17.49 -8.51
N PRO A 47 -9.28 17.82 -8.51
CA PRO A 47 -10.17 17.53 -7.39
C PRO A 47 -10.18 16.06 -6.93
N VAL A 48 -10.19 15.09 -7.85
CA VAL A 48 -10.13 13.66 -7.49
C VAL A 48 -8.78 13.32 -6.84
N LEU A 49 -7.67 13.79 -7.41
CA LEU A 49 -6.33 13.59 -6.83
C LEU A 49 -6.23 14.20 -5.42
N SER A 50 -6.79 15.38 -5.22
CA SER A 50 -6.79 16.08 -3.93
C SER A 50 -7.48 15.26 -2.84
N VAL A 51 -8.51 14.47 -3.19
CA VAL A 51 -9.19 13.59 -2.23
C VAL A 51 -8.26 12.44 -1.82
N LEU A 52 -7.58 11.80 -2.77
CA LEU A 52 -6.60 10.74 -2.47
C LEU A 52 -5.51 11.26 -1.52
N GLN A 53 -4.97 12.44 -1.81
CA GLN A 53 -3.92 13.07 -1.00
C GLN A 53 -4.39 13.44 0.41
N LYS A 54 -5.57 14.08 0.55
CA LYS A 54 -6.12 14.48 1.85
C LYS A 54 -6.44 13.29 2.76
N ARG A 55 -6.74 12.14 2.17
CA ARG A 55 -7.00 10.88 2.87
C ARG A 55 -5.74 10.02 3.04
N SER A 56 -4.58 10.51 2.61
CA SER A 56 -3.31 9.79 2.64
C SER A 56 -3.40 8.41 1.99
N LEU A 57 -4.21 8.28 0.93
CA LEU A 57 -4.35 7.03 0.18
C LEU A 57 -3.21 6.91 -0.82
N SER A 58 -2.50 5.79 -0.75
CA SER A 58 -1.47 5.38 -1.69
C SER A 58 -1.85 4.06 -2.36
N ASP A 59 -1.17 3.73 -3.45
CA ASP A 59 -1.46 2.56 -4.27
C ASP A 59 -2.95 2.43 -4.66
N THR A 60 -3.54 3.56 -5.05
CA THR A 60 -4.98 3.70 -5.26
C THR A 60 -5.25 4.46 -6.57
N ALA A 61 -6.23 3.98 -7.34
CA ALA A 61 -6.76 4.67 -8.52
C ALA A 61 -8.27 4.89 -8.39
N ILE A 62 -8.73 6.09 -8.73
CA ILE A 62 -10.15 6.45 -8.81
C ILE A 62 -10.45 6.90 -10.24
N VAL A 63 -11.56 6.40 -10.80
CA VAL A 63 -12.14 6.88 -12.05
C VAL A 63 -13.56 7.37 -11.78
N VAL A 64 -13.86 8.59 -12.18
CA VAL A 64 -15.20 9.19 -12.12
C VAL A 64 -15.73 9.32 -13.54
N THR A 65 -16.72 8.48 -13.86
CA THR A 65 -17.41 8.49 -15.14
C THR A 65 -18.56 9.49 -15.12
N ARG A 66 -18.56 10.43 -16.07
CA ARG A 66 -19.59 11.46 -16.20
C ARG A 66 -20.40 11.27 -17.48
N TYR A 67 -21.70 11.17 -17.31
CA TYR A 67 -22.70 11.28 -18.36
C TYR A 67 -23.25 12.71 -18.41
N PHE A 68 -23.35 13.31 -19.60
CA PHE A 68 -23.82 14.69 -19.72
C PHE A 68 -25.33 14.78 -19.49
N GLY A 69 -25.73 15.48 -18.43
CA GLY A 69 -27.14 15.60 -17.99
C GLY A 69 -27.92 16.79 -18.56
N GLY A 70 -27.45 17.43 -19.63
CA GLY A 70 -28.17 18.54 -20.30
C GLY A 70 -27.97 19.94 -19.70
N ILE A 71 -27.37 20.07 -18.51
CA ILE A 71 -27.10 21.37 -17.86
C ILE A 71 -25.61 21.51 -17.51
N LEU A 72 -25.04 22.69 -17.75
CA LEU A 72 -23.66 23.03 -17.39
C LEU A 72 -23.56 23.43 -15.92
N LEU A 73 -22.60 22.85 -15.20
CA LEU A 73 -22.39 23.08 -13.76
C LEU A 73 -21.46 24.27 -13.45
N GLY A 74 -20.76 24.80 -14.46
CA GLY A 74 -19.64 25.72 -14.27
C GLY A 74 -18.43 25.08 -13.57
N ALA A 75 -17.29 25.78 -13.57
CA ALA A 75 -16.03 25.22 -13.05
C ALA A 75 -16.12 24.80 -11.56
N GLY A 76 -16.71 25.65 -10.71
CA GLY A 76 -16.88 25.34 -9.29
C GLY A 76 -17.92 24.24 -9.00
N GLY A 77 -18.89 24.05 -9.88
CA GLY A 77 -19.83 22.93 -9.79
C GLY A 77 -19.17 21.60 -10.16
N LEU A 78 -18.35 21.58 -11.22
CA LEU A 78 -17.58 20.40 -11.61
C LEU A 78 -16.62 19.97 -10.51
N ALA A 79 -15.81 20.89 -10.00
CA ALA A 79 -14.83 20.58 -8.96
C ALA A 79 -15.49 19.97 -7.71
N ARG A 80 -16.66 20.49 -7.31
CA ARG A 80 -17.45 19.93 -6.19
C ARG A 80 -18.02 18.55 -6.52
N ALA A 81 -18.56 18.34 -7.71
CA ALA A 81 -19.11 17.04 -8.11
C ALA A 81 -18.03 15.94 -8.14
N TYR A 82 -16.88 16.21 -8.76
CA TYR A 82 -15.78 15.25 -8.86
C TYR A 82 -15.15 14.93 -7.50
N SER A 83 -14.86 15.94 -6.68
CA SER A 83 -14.34 15.71 -5.33
C SER A 83 -15.34 14.98 -4.43
N HIS A 84 -16.63 15.29 -4.53
CA HIS A 84 -17.66 14.60 -3.77
C HIS A 84 -17.78 13.13 -4.17
N GLY A 85 -17.85 12.82 -5.47
CA GLY A 85 -17.90 11.45 -5.97
C GLY A 85 -16.68 10.62 -5.54
N ALA A 86 -15.48 11.20 -5.66
CA ALA A 86 -14.26 10.55 -5.19
C ALA A 86 -14.27 10.33 -3.67
N SER A 87 -14.75 11.30 -2.89
CA SER A 87 -14.82 11.19 -1.42
C SER A 87 -15.76 10.08 -0.98
N MET A 88 -16.94 9.96 -1.60
CA MET A 88 -17.91 8.91 -1.27
C MET A 88 -17.35 7.50 -1.45
N VAL A 89 -16.55 7.28 -2.50
CA VAL A 89 -15.92 5.98 -2.74
C VAL A 89 -14.78 5.76 -1.74
N ALA A 90 -13.96 6.78 -1.51
CA ALA A 90 -12.88 6.71 -0.53
C ALA A 90 -13.37 6.50 0.91
N ASP A 91 -14.59 6.95 1.26
CA ASP A 91 -15.24 6.69 2.56
C ASP A 91 -15.73 5.24 2.71
N LYS A 92 -16.05 4.58 1.59
CA LYS A 92 -16.57 3.20 1.58
C LYS A 92 -15.48 2.16 1.34
N ALA A 93 -14.34 2.57 0.82
CA ALA A 93 -13.21 1.69 0.59
C ALA A 93 -12.65 1.21 1.94
N GLN A 94 -12.37 -0.09 2.02
CA GLN A 94 -11.58 -0.61 3.13
C GLN A 94 -10.12 -0.18 2.92
N VAL A 95 -9.61 0.63 3.85
CA VAL A 95 -8.20 1.05 3.84
C VAL A 95 -7.41 0.05 4.66
N ILE A 96 -6.37 -0.51 4.06
CA ILE A 96 -5.44 -1.45 4.69
C ILE A 96 -4.12 -0.72 4.91
N HIS A 97 -3.56 -0.84 6.11
CA HIS A 97 -2.25 -0.30 6.42
C HIS A 97 -1.18 -1.33 6.04
N MET A 98 -0.27 -0.90 5.17
CA MET A 98 0.84 -1.71 4.71
C MET A 98 2.13 -1.13 5.28
N GLU A 99 2.98 -1.97 5.85
CA GLU A 99 4.32 -1.60 6.30
C GLU A 99 5.36 -2.34 5.45
N TYR A 100 6.45 -1.65 5.10
CA TYR A 100 7.53 -2.27 4.34
C TYR A 100 8.49 -2.98 5.30
N CYS A 101 8.56 -4.30 5.18
CA CYS A 101 9.30 -5.16 6.10
C CYS A 101 10.39 -5.94 5.38
N SER A 102 11.47 -6.21 6.12
CA SER A 102 12.51 -7.16 5.75
C SER A 102 12.19 -8.53 6.33
N PHE A 103 12.38 -9.57 5.53
CA PHE A 103 12.09 -10.96 5.89
C PHE A 103 13.39 -11.74 6.06
N PHE A 104 13.45 -12.56 7.11
CA PHE A 104 14.58 -13.43 7.41
C PHE A 104 14.14 -14.86 7.66
N HIS A 105 14.98 -15.79 7.23
CA HIS A 105 14.97 -17.16 7.69
C HIS A 105 16.00 -17.30 8.80
N LEU A 106 15.53 -17.71 9.97
CA LEU A 106 16.35 -17.98 11.14
C LEU A 106 16.46 -19.48 11.36
N GLU A 107 17.64 -19.95 11.71
CA GLU A 107 17.86 -21.32 12.18
C GLU A 107 18.66 -21.32 13.48
N PHE A 108 18.12 -21.91 14.53
CA PHE A 108 18.72 -21.89 15.88
C PHE A 108 18.27 -23.09 16.73
N SER A 109 18.92 -23.29 17.87
CA SER A 109 18.60 -24.38 18.81
C SER A 109 17.33 -24.10 19.65
N TYR A 110 16.64 -25.15 20.08
CA TYR A 110 15.38 -25.03 20.86
C TYR A 110 15.51 -24.20 22.14
N SER A 111 16.68 -24.23 22.79
CA SER A 111 16.95 -23.47 24.02
C SER A 111 16.90 -21.96 23.81
N LEU A 112 17.10 -21.49 22.58
CA LEU A 112 17.10 -20.08 22.23
C LEU A 112 15.71 -19.56 21.83
N TYR A 113 14.74 -20.44 21.56
CA TYR A 113 13.42 -20.06 21.02
C TYR A 113 12.75 -18.91 21.78
N GLY A 114 12.63 -19.03 23.11
CA GLY A 114 11.99 -17.98 23.91
C GLY A 114 12.74 -16.64 23.88
N LYS A 115 14.08 -16.67 23.84
CA LYS A 115 14.91 -15.47 23.73
C LYS A 115 14.76 -14.80 22.37
N ILE A 116 14.87 -15.58 21.30
CA ILE A 116 14.75 -15.10 19.92
C ILE A 116 13.36 -14.53 19.66
N GLN A 117 12.30 -15.24 20.08
CA GLN A 117 10.94 -14.74 19.99
C GLN A 117 10.77 -13.41 20.76
N GLY A 118 11.33 -13.31 21.97
CA GLY A 118 11.31 -12.09 22.77
C GLY A 118 12.00 -10.91 22.08
N VAL A 119 13.17 -11.13 21.47
CA VAL A 119 13.90 -10.10 20.70
C VAL A 119 13.08 -9.65 19.49
N VAL A 120 12.60 -10.60 18.67
CA VAL A 120 11.82 -10.29 17.46
C VAL A 120 10.58 -9.47 17.81
N CYS A 121 9.78 -9.94 18.78
CA CYS A 121 8.55 -9.23 19.17
C CYS A 121 8.83 -7.91 19.88
N GLY A 122 9.92 -7.80 20.66
CA GLY A 122 10.32 -6.59 21.35
C GLY A 122 10.66 -5.43 20.41
N LEU A 123 11.17 -5.73 19.22
CA LEU A 123 11.48 -4.77 18.17
C LEU A 123 10.32 -4.58 17.16
N GLY A 124 9.12 -5.07 17.48
CA GLY A 124 7.95 -4.96 16.59
C GLY A 124 7.94 -5.94 15.42
N GLY A 125 8.85 -6.90 15.39
CA GLY A 125 8.86 -8.00 14.42
C GLY A 125 7.81 -9.07 14.74
N LYS A 126 7.46 -9.84 13.72
CA LYS A 126 6.53 -10.97 13.80
C LYS A 126 7.23 -12.24 13.33
N MET A 127 6.89 -13.36 13.96
CA MET A 127 7.41 -14.70 13.66
C MET A 127 6.24 -15.65 13.40
N PRO A 128 5.59 -15.56 12.22
CA PRO A 128 4.33 -16.25 11.95
C PRO A 128 4.47 -17.77 11.82
N ASP A 129 5.59 -18.23 11.27
CA ASP A 129 5.82 -19.63 10.93
C ASP A 129 7.10 -20.13 11.59
N CYS A 130 6.99 -21.27 12.27
CA CYS A 130 8.10 -21.97 12.89
C CYS A 130 7.97 -23.47 12.61
N ASP A 131 9.03 -24.06 12.07
CA ASP A 131 9.20 -25.50 11.92
C ASP A 131 10.15 -26.00 13.00
N PHE A 132 9.68 -26.98 13.76
CA PHE A 132 10.40 -27.60 14.87
C PHE A 132 10.91 -28.96 14.44
N SER A 133 12.13 -28.99 13.93
CA SER A 133 12.80 -30.19 13.41
C SER A 133 13.97 -30.62 14.32
N GLN A 134 15.16 -30.87 13.79
CA GLN A 134 16.37 -31.02 14.62
C GLN A 134 16.80 -29.68 15.24
N THR A 135 16.56 -28.59 14.50
CA THR A 135 16.71 -27.20 14.90
C THR A 135 15.37 -26.50 14.70
N VAL A 136 15.21 -25.32 15.29
CA VAL A 136 14.07 -24.44 15.01
C VAL A 136 14.39 -23.64 13.76
N LYS A 137 13.50 -23.71 12.77
CA LYS A 137 13.54 -22.88 11.57
C LYS A 137 12.36 -21.93 11.57
N ALA A 138 12.63 -20.63 11.65
CA ALA A 138 11.60 -19.61 11.74
C ALA A 138 11.67 -18.67 10.55
N MET A 139 10.51 -18.28 10.03
CA MET A 139 10.40 -17.10 9.19
C MET A 139 10.00 -15.92 10.08
N VAL A 140 10.75 -14.83 9.98
CA VAL A 140 10.45 -13.58 10.69
C VAL A 140 10.37 -12.45 9.69
N TYR A 141 9.56 -11.45 10.02
CA TYR A 141 9.59 -10.17 9.33
C TYR A 141 9.52 -9.03 10.34
N ILE A 142 10.18 -7.92 10.00
CA ILE A 142 10.30 -6.73 10.83
C ILE A 142 10.28 -5.49 9.94
N PRO A 143 9.81 -4.32 10.41
CA PRO A 143 9.96 -3.07 9.65
C PRO A 143 11.41 -2.87 9.19
N GLU A 144 11.62 -2.53 7.91
CA GLU A 144 12.96 -2.49 7.29
C GLU A 144 13.94 -1.58 8.06
N LYS A 145 13.44 -0.50 8.65
CA LYS A 145 14.22 0.43 9.49
C LYS A 145 14.85 -0.21 10.74
N GLU A 146 14.28 -1.30 11.24
CA GLU A 146 14.74 -2.01 12.45
C GLU A 146 15.63 -3.23 12.10
N GLU A 147 15.92 -3.45 10.80
CA GLU A 147 16.65 -4.63 10.31
C GLU A 147 18.02 -4.81 10.97
N ASP A 148 18.81 -3.73 11.04
CA ASP A 148 20.16 -3.79 11.59
C ASP A 148 20.16 -4.02 13.10
N GLU A 149 19.21 -3.40 13.81
CA GLU A 149 19.03 -3.59 15.25
C GLU A 149 18.59 -5.03 15.57
N LEU A 150 17.68 -5.59 14.77
CA LEU A 150 17.28 -6.99 14.91
C LEU A 150 18.47 -7.93 14.74
N LYS A 151 19.26 -7.79 13.68
CA LYS A 151 20.43 -8.66 13.45
C LYS A 151 21.41 -8.60 14.62
N ALA A 152 21.70 -7.40 15.12
CA ALA A 152 22.59 -7.22 16.27
C ALA A 152 22.05 -7.90 17.53
N ALA A 153 20.77 -7.67 17.85
CA ALA A 153 20.13 -8.23 19.04
C ALA A 153 20.01 -9.77 18.97
N LEU A 154 19.75 -10.34 17.79
CA LEU A 154 19.71 -11.79 17.58
C LEU A 154 21.09 -12.43 17.77
N ILE A 155 22.16 -11.80 17.29
CA ILE A 155 23.54 -12.30 17.48
C ILE A 155 23.92 -12.25 18.97
N GLU A 156 23.60 -11.15 19.66
CA GLU A 156 23.86 -11.01 21.10
C GLU A 156 23.09 -12.05 21.92
N ALA A 157 21.79 -12.19 21.69
CA ALA A 157 20.92 -13.10 22.45
C ALA A 157 21.28 -14.58 22.27
N SER A 158 21.84 -14.93 21.10
CA SER A 158 22.27 -16.29 20.75
C SER A 158 23.74 -16.57 21.07
N LEU A 159 24.51 -15.56 21.50
CA LEU A 159 25.98 -15.64 21.57
C LEU A 159 26.61 -16.09 20.23
N GLY A 160 25.98 -15.74 19.11
CA GLY A 160 26.37 -16.15 17.76
C GLY A 160 25.86 -17.53 17.31
N ASP A 161 25.14 -18.29 18.16
CA ASP A 161 24.55 -19.59 17.81
C ASP A 161 23.19 -19.44 17.09
N ILE A 162 23.20 -18.71 15.97
CA ILE A 162 22.04 -18.49 15.10
C ILE A 162 22.50 -18.31 13.65
N SER A 163 21.79 -18.93 12.71
CA SER A 163 21.89 -18.60 11.29
C SER A 163 20.83 -17.57 10.93
N ILE A 164 21.23 -16.47 10.30
CA ILE A 164 20.34 -15.39 9.86
C ILE A 164 20.51 -15.24 8.35
N LEU A 165 19.48 -15.57 7.59
CA LEU A 165 19.47 -15.44 6.13
C LEU A 165 18.41 -14.44 5.70
N TYR A 166 18.82 -13.36 5.05
CA TYR A 166 17.88 -12.44 4.42
C TYR A 166 17.16 -13.14 3.26
N ALA A 167 15.83 -13.04 3.22
CA ALA A 167 15.01 -13.62 2.18
C ALA A 167 14.61 -12.58 1.12
N LYS A 168 13.93 -11.52 1.55
CA LYS A 168 13.39 -10.45 0.70
C LYS A 168 12.92 -9.28 1.56
N SER A 169 12.57 -8.17 0.92
CA SER A 169 11.76 -7.11 1.53
C SER A 169 10.44 -6.98 0.78
N GLY A 170 9.41 -6.48 1.45
CA GLY A 170 8.10 -6.29 0.84
C GLY A 170 7.08 -5.71 1.81
N TYR A 171 5.96 -5.26 1.25
CA TYR A 171 4.84 -4.77 2.04
C TYR A 171 4.06 -5.92 2.68
N VAL A 172 3.74 -5.76 3.97
CA VAL A 172 2.84 -6.63 4.73
C VAL A 172 1.70 -5.82 5.32
N GLU A 173 0.53 -6.44 5.39
CA GLU A 173 -0.60 -5.89 6.14
C GLU A 173 -0.29 -5.95 7.64
N VAL A 174 -0.43 -4.81 8.33
CA VAL A 174 -0.10 -4.65 9.76
C VAL A 174 -1.30 -4.46 10.66
#